data_AF-A0AAW2W9D0-F1
#
_entry.id   AF-A0AAW2W9D0-F1
#
_cell.length_a   1.000
_cell.length_b   1.000
_cell.length_c   1.000
_cell.angle_alpha   90.00
_cell.angle_beta   90.00
_cell.angle_gamma   90.00
#
_symmetry.space_group_name_H-M   'P 1'
#
loop_
_entity.id
_entity.type
_entity.pdbx_description
1 polymer ?
#
loop_
_entity_poly.entity_id
_entity_poly.type
_entity_poly.pdbx_seq_one_letter_code
_entity_poly.pdbx_strand_id
1 'polypeptide(L)'
;MRRVIFYSARTNKWHRAPDMLRRRHFPGSCIINNCLYVAGGECEGLQRTLSSAEVYDPNRNRWSFIADMTTAMVPFIGVVYDGKWFVKGLGAHREVLCEAYTPETNAWNPINDTMVSGWRNPSISMNGKLYALDCRDGCKLRVYDEGTKSWKRFMDSKLHLGNSRALEAAALVPLNGKLCIIRNNMSISMVDVSNPDKQIESNPHIWENIANKGHFKTLFTNLWSSIAGRSGLKSHIVHCQVLQA
;
A
#
# COMPACT_ATOMS: atom_id res chain seq x y z
N MET A 1 19.36 2.49 -4.27
CA MET A 1 19.15 2.88 -5.69
C MET A 1 18.56 4.31 -5.74
N ARG A 2 18.78 5.11 -6.81
CA ARG A 2 18.14 6.44 -7.02
C ARG A 2 17.16 6.50 -8.20
N ARG A 3 17.24 5.52 -9.10
CA ARG A 3 16.53 5.52 -10.38
C ARG A 3 15.03 5.41 -10.17
N VAL A 4 14.28 6.21 -10.92
CA VAL A 4 12.82 6.16 -11.00
C VAL A 4 12.40 5.91 -12.44
N ILE A 5 11.51 4.95 -12.64
CA ILE A 5 10.89 4.65 -13.92
C ILE A 5 9.37 4.59 -13.74
N PHE A 6 8.62 4.98 -14.76
CA PHE A 6 7.17 4.91 -14.75
C PHE A 6 6.66 4.27 -16.03
N TYR A 7 5.55 3.56 -15.93
CA TYR A 7 4.89 2.94 -17.08
C TYR A 7 3.77 3.85 -17.57
N SER A 8 3.77 4.17 -18.86
CA SER A 8 2.67 4.88 -19.51
C SER A 8 1.76 3.90 -20.23
N ALA A 9 0.52 3.78 -19.76
CA ALA A 9 -0.49 2.94 -20.41
C ALA A 9 -0.81 3.42 -21.83
N ARG A 10 -0.81 4.74 -22.07
CA ARG A 10 -1.06 5.34 -23.39
C ARG A 10 -0.05 4.90 -24.45
N THR A 11 1.23 4.84 -24.07
CA THR A 11 2.29 4.45 -25.01
C THR A 11 2.68 2.99 -24.89
N ASN A 12 2.14 2.26 -23.91
CA ASN A 12 2.53 0.89 -23.56
C ASN A 12 4.06 0.74 -23.40
N LYS A 13 4.70 1.68 -22.69
CA LYS A 13 6.16 1.75 -22.54
C LYS A 13 6.56 2.23 -21.15
N TRP A 14 7.73 1.75 -20.72
CA TRP A 14 8.45 2.28 -19.57
C TRP A 14 9.22 3.53 -19.97
N HIS A 15 9.13 4.56 -19.14
CA HIS A 15 9.79 5.85 -19.29
C HIS A 15 10.65 6.13 -18.05
N ARG A 16 11.61 7.05 -18.20
CA ARG A 16 12.43 7.50 -17.10
C ARG A 16 11.85 8.76 -16.48
N ALA A 17 11.74 8.77 -15.15
CA ALA A 17 11.47 9.97 -14.37
C ALA A 17 12.78 10.54 -13.81
N PRO A 18 12.78 11.79 -13.30
CA PRO A 18 13.89 12.31 -12.52
C PRO A 18 14.27 11.35 -11.39
N ASP A 19 15.57 11.15 -11.21
CA ASP A 19 16.10 10.31 -10.14
C ASP A 19 15.82 10.97 -8.77
N MET A 20 15.55 10.16 -7.75
CA MET A 20 15.47 10.62 -6.35
C MET A 20 16.78 11.32 -5.94
N LEU A 21 16.72 12.25 -4.99
CA LEU A 21 17.89 12.99 -4.50
C LEU A 21 18.79 12.05 -3.69
N ARG A 22 18.20 11.21 -2.82
CA ARG A 22 18.94 10.25 -1.99
C ARG A 22 18.78 8.81 -2.47
N ARG A 23 19.87 8.03 -2.40
CA ARG A 23 19.83 6.59 -2.64
C ARG A 23 19.09 5.92 -1.49
N ARG A 24 18.13 5.05 -1.82
CA ARG A 24 17.39 4.26 -0.84
C ARG A 24 17.06 2.86 -1.37
N HIS A 25 16.86 1.93 -0.45
CA HIS A 25 16.34 0.58 -0.61
C HIS A 25 15.19 0.40 0.38
N PHE A 26 14.17 -0.37 0.02
CA PHE A 26 12.99 -0.61 0.88
C PHE A 26 12.34 0.66 1.48
N PRO A 27 12.13 1.74 0.70
CA PRO A 27 11.46 2.91 1.25
C PRO A 27 9.96 2.66 1.41
N GLY A 28 9.35 3.34 2.37
CA GLY A 28 7.91 3.56 2.34
C GLY A 28 7.58 4.53 1.22
N SER A 29 6.41 4.38 0.59
CA SER A 29 5.92 5.37 -0.39
C SER A 29 4.43 5.62 -0.22
N CYS A 30 3.96 6.79 -0.64
CA CYS A 30 2.55 7.06 -0.77
C CYS A 30 2.23 8.12 -1.85
N ILE A 31 0.97 8.25 -2.24
CA ILE A 31 0.46 9.39 -3.02
C ILE A 31 -0.42 10.25 -2.13
N ILE A 32 -0.13 11.55 -2.09
CA ILE A 32 -0.99 12.56 -1.47
C ILE A 32 -1.06 13.74 -2.44
N ASN A 33 -2.26 14.25 -2.72
CA ASN A 33 -2.46 15.41 -3.60
C ASN A 33 -1.69 15.28 -4.93
N ASN A 34 -1.76 14.10 -5.55
CA ASN A 34 -1.08 13.73 -6.79
C ASN A 34 0.46 13.82 -6.80
N CYS A 35 1.09 13.90 -5.63
CA CYS A 35 2.53 13.86 -5.48
C CYS A 35 2.97 12.50 -4.90
N LEU A 36 4.10 11.98 -5.37
CA LEU A 36 4.68 10.73 -4.88
C LEU A 36 5.67 11.02 -3.75
N TYR A 37 5.35 10.54 -2.55
CA TYR A 37 6.21 10.65 -1.37
C TYR A 37 6.99 9.36 -1.18
N VAL A 38 8.24 9.49 -0.74
CA VAL A 38 9.09 8.37 -0.32
C VAL A 38 9.77 8.73 0.99
N ALA A 39 9.84 7.77 1.93
CA ALA A 39 10.43 8.01 3.25
C ALA A 39 11.15 6.77 3.77
N GLY A 40 12.20 7.01 4.55
CA GLY A 40 12.99 5.97 5.19
C GLY A 40 13.63 4.97 4.22
N GLY A 41 13.78 3.75 4.70
CA GLY A 41 14.48 2.69 4.02
C GLY A 41 15.96 2.66 4.39
N GLU A 42 16.77 2.01 3.55
CA GLU A 42 18.17 1.79 3.81
C GLU A 42 19.09 2.33 2.71
N CYS A 43 20.31 2.71 3.06
CA CYS A 43 21.37 3.05 2.12
C CYS A 43 22.67 2.35 2.51
N GLU A 44 23.49 2.01 1.52
CA GLU A 44 24.85 1.54 1.76
C GLU A 44 25.69 2.64 2.45
N GLY A 45 26.55 2.24 3.40
CA GLY A 45 27.45 3.13 4.15
C GLY A 45 27.27 3.07 5.67
N LEU A 46 27.80 4.07 6.37
CA LEU A 46 27.81 4.16 7.83
C LEU A 46 26.39 4.36 8.42
N GLN A 47 25.55 5.14 7.74
CA GLN A 47 24.12 5.28 8.06
C GLN A 47 23.30 4.30 7.23
N ARG A 48 23.09 3.10 7.77
CA ARG A 48 22.31 2.06 7.09
C ARG A 48 20.85 2.41 6.98
N THR A 49 20.24 2.95 8.04
CA THR A 49 18.82 3.30 8.07
C THR A 49 18.64 4.80 7.84
N LEU A 50 17.64 5.18 7.04
CA LEU A 50 17.37 6.57 6.67
C LEU A 50 16.20 7.15 7.48
N SER A 51 16.33 8.40 7.92
CA SER A 51 15.21 9.26 8.35
C SER A 51 14.68 10.13 7.21
N SER A 52 15.48 10.37 6.18
CA SER A 52 15.15 11.34 5.12
C SER A 52 13.93 10.93 4.29
N ALA A 53 13.12 11.93 3.96
CA ALA A 53 11.96 11.79 3.11
C ALA A 53 11.96 12.81 1.97
N GLU A 54 11.36 12.44 0.85
CA GLU A 54 11.36 13.22 -0.38
C GLU A 54 10.00 13.13 -1.07
N VAL A 55 9.63 14.16 -1.82
CA VAL A 55 8.40 14.23 -2.61
C VAL A 55 8.73 14.51 -4.07
N TYR A 56 8.07 13.80 -4.98
CA TYR A 56 8.06 14.05 -6.40
C TYR A 56 6.75 14.72 -6.80
N ASP A 57 6.88 15.92 -7.34
CA ASP A 57 5.78 16.67 -7.94
C ASP A 57 5.81 16.44 -9.47
N PRO A 58 4.83 15.71 -10.05
CA PRO A 58 4.80 15.46 -11.49
C PRO A 58 4.57 16.72 -12.32
N ASN A 59 3.90 17.75 -11.78
CA ASN A 59 3.67 19.01 -12.51
C ASN A 59 4.97 19.80 -12.66
N ARG A 60 5.83 19.74 -11.64
CA ARG A 60 7.16 20.37 -11.65
C ARG A 60 8.26 19.47 -12.16
N ASN A 61 7.93 18.20 -12.41
CA ASN A 61 8.84 17.13 -12.83
C ASN A 61 10.16 17.13 -12.02
N ARG A 62 10.04 17.21 -10.68
CA ARG A 62 11.22 17.25 -9.81
C ARG A 62 10.96 16.64 -8.44
N TRP A 63 12.03 16.12 -7.85
CA TRP A 63 12.07 15.74 -6.44
C TRP A 63 12.43 16.95 -5.56
N SER A 64 11.95 16.96 -4.33
CA SER A 64 12.34 17.90 -3.28
C SER A 64 12.40 17.16 -1.95
N PHE A 65 13.35 17.54 -1.08
CA PHE A 65 13.34 17.07 0.30
C PHE A 65 12.12 17.64 1.03
N ILE A 66 11.53 16.82 1.89
CA ILE A 66 10.55 17.23 2.91
C ILE A 66 11.20 17.08 4.28
N ALA A 67 10.46 17.36 5.37
CA ALA A 67 11.00 17.11 6.70
C ALA A 67 11.43 15.64 6.86
N ASP A 68 12.53 15.44 7.58
CA ASP A 68 13.01 14.12 7.96
C ASP A 68 12.07 13.50 9.00
N MET A 69 11.94 12.18 8.96
CA MET A 69 11.28 11.41 10.02
C MET A 69 12.00 11.64 11.36
N THR A 70 11.28 11.52 12.47
CA THR A 70 11.87 11.73 13.80
C THR A 70 12.91 10.67 14.13
N THR A 71 12.68 9.44 13.68
CA THR A 71 13.61 8.33 13.84
C THR A 71 13.83 7.64 12.49
N ALA A 72 15.08 7.27 12.21
CA ALA A 72 15.39 6.48 11.02
C ALA A 72 14.73 5.10 11.10
N MET A 73 13.96 4.73 10.07
CA MET A 73 13.30 3.42 10.00
C MET A 73 13.24 2.86 8.57
N VAL A 74 13.06 1.55 8.48
CA VAL A 74 12.73 0.81 7.26
C VAL A 74 11.24 0.48 7.28
N PRO A 75 10.41 1.20 6.50
CA PRO A 75 8.97 0.95 6.46
C PRO A 75 8.65 -0.41 5.88
N PHE A 76 7.73 -1.13 6.52
CA PHE A 76 7.14 -2.35 5.96
C PHE A 76 5.64 -2.18 5.67
N ILE A 77 5.01 -1.12 6.17
CA ILE A 77 3.61 -0.82 5.88
C ILE A 77 3.33 0.69 5.96
N GLY A 78 2.47 1.18 5.07
CA GLY A 78 2.13 2.59 4.90
C GLY A 78 0.66 2.75 4.53
N VAL A 79 -0.01 3.79 5.03
CA VAL A 79 -1.37 4.15 4.59
C VAL A 79 -1.59 5.66 4.68
N VAL A 80 -2.26 6.21 3.67
CA VAL A 80 -2.78 7.58 3.72
C VAL A 80 -4.19 7.53 4.24
N TYR A 81 -4.44 8.26 5.32
CA TYR A 81 -5.75 8.33 5.97
C TYR A 81 -5.92 9.73 6.58
N ASP A 82 -7.07 10.34 6.34
CA ASP A 82 -7.38 11.70 6.81
C ASP A 82 -6.29 12.74 6.45
N GLY A 83 -5.83 12.70 5.20
CA GLY A 83 -4.78 13.60 4.67
C GLY A 83 -3.37 13.33 5.19
N LYS A 84 -3.20 12.47 6.20
CA LYS A 84 -1.91 12.14 6.81
C LYS A 84 -1.37 10.83 6.26
N TRP A 85 -0.05 10.72 6.20
CA TRP A 85 0.62 9.48 5.84
C TRP A 85 1.19 8.79 7.06
N PHE A 86 0.56 7.69 7.45
CA PHE A 86 1.00 6.82 8.52
C PHE A 86 1.96 5.78 7.97
N VAL A 87 3.09 5.63 8.66
CA VAL A 87 4.15 4.68 8.30
C VAL A 87 4.50 3.87 9.53
N LYS A 88 4.67 2.56 9.34
CA LYS A 88 5.15 1.65 10.37
C LYS A 88 6.30 0.82 9.83
N GLY A 89 7.36 0.73 10.63
CA GLY A 89 8.65 0.25 10.20
C GLY A 89 9.50 -0.28 11.34
N LEU A 90 10.72 -0.71 11.00
CA LEU A 90 11.74 -1.12 11.96
C LEU A 90 12.81 -0.03 12.08
N GLY A 91 13.09 0.38 13.30
CA GLY A 91 14.21 1.26 13.63
C GLY A 91 15.56 0.54 13.58
N ALA A 92 16.63 1.28 13.86
CA ALA A 92 18.00 0.77 13.81
C ALA A 92 18.28 -0.36 14.82
N HIS A 93 17.53 -0.40 15.94
CA HIS A 93 17.64 -1.43 16.97
C HIS A 93 16.55 -2.50 16.86
N ARG A 94 15.88 -2.58 15.69
CA ARG A 94 14.79 -3.53 15.37
C ARG A 94 13.53 -3.35 16.21
N GLU A 95 13.39 -2.21 16.85
CA GLU A 95 12.16 -1.75 17.48
C GLU A 95 11.12 -1.39 16.40
N VAL A 96 9.85 -1.67 16.68
CA VAL A 96 8.75 -1.30 15.78
C VAL A 96 8.35 0.15 16.07
N LEU A 97 8.51 1.01 15.06
CA LEU A 97 8.21 2.43 15.13
C LEU A 97 7.02 2.75 14.23
N CYS A 98 6.25 3.77 14.63
CA CYS A 98 5.20 4.33 13.80
C CYS A 98 5.30 5.86 13.82
N GLU A 99 5.18 6.47 12.65
CA GLU A 99 5.14 7.92 12.51
C GLU A 99 4.05 8.33 11.52
N ALA A 100 3.54 9.55 11.67
CA ALA A 100 2.61 10.17 10.74
C ALA A 100 3.19 11.46 10.17
N TYR A 101 3.22 11.57 8.85
CA TYR A 101 3.52 12.80 8.13
C TYR A 101 2.25 13.61 7.88
N THR A 102 2.31 14.90 8.21
CA THR A 102 1.24 15.87 7.92
C THR A 102 1.77 16.85 6.85
N PRO A 103 1.25 16.78 5.61
CA PRO A 103 1.71 17.64 4.51
C PRO A 103 1.58 19.13 4.78
N GLU A 104 0.52 19.54 5.48
CA GLU A 104 0.18 20.95 5.74
C GLU A 104 1.23 21.64 6.61
N THR A 105 1.81 20.91 7.55
CA THR A 105 2.85 21.41 8.46
C THR A 105 4.25 20.95 8.04
N ASN A 106 4.35 20.12 7.00
CA ASN A 106 5.57 19.44 6.59
C ASN A 106 6.31 18.84 7.80
N ALA A 107 5.60 18.06 8.62
CA ALA A 107 6.15 17.52 9.86
C ALA A 107 5.81 16.04 10.06
N TRP A 108 6.76 15.30 10.62
CA TRP A 108 6.58 13.94 11.10
C TRP A 108 6.36 13.95 12.61
N ASN A 109 5.44 13.11 13.09
CA ASN A 109 5.16 12.93 14.50
C ASN A 109 5.15 11.44 14.85
N PRO A 110 5.79 11.01 15.95
CA PRO A 110 5.64 9.65 16.46
C PRO A 110 4.19 9.38 16.85
N ILE A 111 3.69 8.20 16.49
CA ILE A 111 2.33 7.75 16.84
C ILE A 111 2.42 6.42 17.58
N ASN A 112 1.67 6.31 18.67
CA ASN A 112 1.61 5.10 19.50
C ASN A 112 0.17 4.76 19.92
N ASP A 113 -0.82 5.25 19.18
CA ASP A 113 -2.23 5.03 19.47
C ASP A 113 -2.73 3.61 19.11
N THR A 114 -4.02 3.39 19.32
CA THR A 114 -4.70 2.13 19.03
C THR A 114 -4.82 1.83 17.52
N MET A 115 -4.80 2.87 16.67
CA MET A 115 -4.84 2.71 15.22
C MET A 115 -3.59 1.98 14.76
N VAL A 116 -2.41 2.52 15.08
CA VAL A 116 -1.12 1.96 14.63
C VAL A 116 -0.75 0.66 15.35
N SER A 117 -1.15 0.49 16.62
CA SER A 117 -0.87 -0.74 17.38
C SER A 117 -1.71 -1.93 16.89
N GLY A 118 -2.96 -1.70 16.48
CA GLY A 118 -3.84 -2.71 15.89
C GLY A 118 -3.57 -3.02 14.41
N TRP A 119 -2.79 -2.18 13.74
CA TRP A 119 -2.45 -2.29 12.32
C TRP A 119 -1.31 -3.29 12.07
N ARG A 120 -1.63 -4.38 11.34
CA ARG A 120 -0.73 -5.53 11.14
C ARG A 120 -0.62 -6.04 9.71
N ASN A 121 -1.60 -5.76 8.87
CA ASN A 121 -1.71 -6.31 7.51
C ASN A 121 -2.05 -5.19 6.53
N PRO A 122 -1.95 -5.42 5.20
CA PRO A 122 -2.27 -4.42 4.19
C PRO A 122 -3.56 -3.66 4.48
N SER A 123 -3.52 -2.35 4.26
CA SER A 123 -4.57 -1.42 4.61
C SER A 123 -4.79 -0.40 3.51
N ILE A 124 -5.96 0.21 3.51
CA ILE A 124 -6.35 1.23 2.54
C ILE A 124 -7.38 2.17 3.15
N SER A 125 -7.30 3.45 2.81
CA SER A 125 -8.40 4.38 3.03
C SER A 125 -9.32 4.42 1.80
N MET A 126 -10.62 4.30 2.02
CA MET A 126 -11.64 4.47 1.00
C MET A 126 -12.90 5.05 1.63
N ASN A 127 -13.52 6.05 0.97
CA ASN A 127 -14.74 6.71 1.43
C ASN A 127 -14.65 7.24 2.89
N GLY A 128 -13.50 7.83 3.24
CA GLY A 128 -13.27 8.37 4.60
C GLY A 128 -13.09 7.33 5.70
N LYS A 129 -13.10 6.04 5.37
CA LYS A 129 -12.87 4.94 6.32
C LYS A 129 -11.51 4.30 6.06
N LEU A 130 -10.91 3.78 7.14
CA LEU A 130 -9.67 3.02 7.08
C LEU A 130 -9.98 1.52 7.23
N TYR A 131 -9.59 0.74 6.23
CA TYR A 131 -9.76 -0.70 6.21
C TYR A 131 -8.41 -1.41 6.30
N ALA A 132 -8.37 -2.56 6.96
CA ALA A 132 -7.20 -3.43 6.98
C ALA A 132 -7.62 -4.90 6.97
N LEU A 133 -6.79 -5.74 6.36
CA LEU A 133 -6.97 -7.19 6.45
C LEU A 133 -6.75 -7.67 7.89
N ASP A 134 -7.51 -8.67 8.31
CA ASP A 134 -7.37 -9.29 9.64
C ASP A 134 -6.55 -10.59 9.58
N CYS A 135 -6.42 -11.18 8.40
CA CYS A 135 -5.73 -12.44 8.19
C CYS A 135 -4.86 -12.42 6.94
N ARG A 136 -3.90 -13.33 6.91
CA ARG A 136 -2.89 -13.43 5.86
C ARG A 136 -3.47 -13.66 4.47
N ASP A 137 -4.49 -14.51 4.33
CA ASP A 137 -5.12 -14.81 3.04
C ASP A 137 -6.19 -13.78 2.63
N GLY A 138 -6.39 -12.74 3.44
CA GLY A 138 -7.29 -11.64 3.16
C GLY A 138 -8.77 -12.01 3.10
N CYS A 139 -9.21 -13.09 3.75
CA CYS A 139 -10.64 -13.45 3.82
C CYS A 139 -11.43 -12.63 4.87
N LYS A 140 -10.73 -11.93 5.78
CA LYS A 140 -11.32 -11.12 6.84
C LYS A 140 -10.86 -9.66 6.72
N LEU A 141 -11.82 -8.75 6.86
CA LEU A 141 -11.62 -7.31 6.81
C LEU A 141 -12.04 -6.67 8.13
N ARG A 142 -11.25 -5.71 8.61
CA ARG A 142 -11.58 -4.83 9.73
C ARG A 142 -11.63 -3.39 9.26
N VAL A 143 -12.39 -2.59 9.99
CA VAL A 143 -12.49 -1.14 9.80
C VAL A 143 -12.06 -0.45 11.10
N TYR A 144 -11.30 0.63 10.98
CA TYR A 144 -10.98 1.48 12.13
C TYR A 144 -12.16 2.40 12.43
N ASP A 145 -12.55 2.44 13.69
CA ASP A 145 -13.65 3.26 14.21
C ASP A 145 -13.04 4.37 15.07
N GLU A 146 -13.09 5.60 14.57
CA GLU A 146 -12.51 6.78 15.22
C GLU A 146 -13.19 7.11 16.56
N GLY A 147 -14.51 6.95 16.64
CA GLY A 147 -15.26 7.29 17.85
C GLY A 147 -14.90 6.39 19.05
N THR A 148 -14.61 5.12 18.78
CA THR A 148 -14.16 4.15 19.79
C THR A 148 -12.65 3.95 19.82
N LYS A 149 -11.91 4.59 18.89
CA LYS A 149 -10.48 4.38 18.66
C LYS A 149 -10.13 2.89 18.63
N SER A 150 -10.88 2.10 17.86
CA SER A 150 -10.73 0.64 17.87
C SER A 150 -10.90 0.03 16.47
N TRP A 151 -10.23 -1.08 16.23
CA TRP A 151 -10.44 -1.89 15.03
C TRP A 151 -11.61 -2.85 15.25
N LYS A 152 -12.66 -2.73 14.43
CA LYS A 152 -13.83 -3.59 14.49
C LYS A 152 -13.84 -4.55 13.30
N ARG A 153 -14.32 -5.78 13.52
CA ARG A 153 -14.60 -6.72 12.42
C ARG A 153 -15.63 -6.09 11.49
N PHE A 154 -15.28 -5.98 10.21
CA PHE A 154 -16.17 -5.46 9.19
C PHE A 154 -16.79 -6.59 8.37
N MET A 155 -15.98 -7.53 7.89
CA MET A 155 -16.44 -8.63 7.04
C MET A 155 -15.58 -9.88 7.22
N ASP A 156 -16.18 -11.05 7.04
CA ASP A 156 -15.50 -12.35 7.04
C ASP A 156 -16.16 -13.24 6.00
N SER A 157 -15.43 -13.58 4.93
CA SER A 157 -15.98 -14.43 3.87
C SER A 157 -16.17 -15.88 4.31
N LYS A 158 -15.56 -16.29 5.44
CA LYS A 158 -15.45 -17.69 5.92
C LYS A 158 -14.76 -18.66 4.96
N LEU A 159 -14.37 -18.20 3.77
CA LEU A 159 -13.76 -18.98 2.72
C LEU A 159 -12.25 -18.74 2.73
N HIS A 160 -11.57 -19.40 3.67
CA HIS A 160 -10.12 -19.43 3.69
C HIS A 160 -9.58 -20.14 2.45
N LEU A 161 -8.56 -19.56 1.81
CA LEU A 161 -7.98 -20.14 0.60
C LEU A 161 -6.85 -21.12 0.92
N GLY A 162 -6.36 -21.13 2.16
CA GLY A 162 -5.28 -21.99 2.63
C GLY A 162 -4.13 -21.19 3.26
N ASN A 163 -3.13 -21.90 3.78
CA ASN A 163 -2.02 -21.32 4.57
C ASN A 163 -0.71 -21.12 3.79
N SER A 164 -0.73 -21.28 2.46
CA SER A 164 0.46 -21.11 1.63
C SER A 164 0.84 -19.64 1.48
N ARG A 165 2.14 -19.32 1.47
CA ARG A 165 2.65 -17.97 1.14
C ARG A 165 2.15 -17.45 -0.21
N ALA A 166 1.87 -18.34 -1.15
CA ALA A 166 1.30 -17.97 -2.46
C ALA A 166 -0.10 -17.35 -2.35
N LEU A 167 -0.82 -17.61 -1.26
CA LEU A 167 -2.17 -17.11 -1.02
C LEU A 167 -2.20 -15.91 -0.05
N GLU A 168 -1.04 -15.47 0.43
CA GLU A 168 -0.97 -14.27 1.26
C GLU A 168 -1.37 -13.04 0.43
N ALA A 169 -2.22 -12.21 1.03
CA ALA A 169 -2.63 -10.94 0.49
C ALA A 169 -1.44 -9.98 0.51
N ALA A 170 -1.05 -9.54 -0.67
CA ALA A 170 0.06 -8.64 -0.91
C ALA A 170 -0.38 -7.18 -0.91
N ALA A 171 -1.61 -6.90 -1.39
CA ALA A 171 -2.10 -5.53 -1.52
C ALA A 171 -3.63 -5.44 -1.40
N LEU A 172 -4.09 -4.30 -0.90
CA LEU A 172 -5.46 -3.82 -0.99
C LEU A 172 -5.48 -2.62 -1.93
N VAL A 173 -6.33 -2.65 -2.96
CA VAL A 173 -6.49 -1.52 -3.90
C VAL A 173 -7.97 -1.22 -4.14
N PRO A 174 -8.34 0.05 -4.39
CA PRO A 174 -9.72 0.39 -4.71
C PRO A 174 -9.95 0.21 -6.23
N LEU A 175 -11.09 -0.37 -6.62
CA LEU A 175 -11.49 -0.50 -8.02
C LEU A 175 -13.01 -0.34 -8.13
N ASN A 176 -13.46 0.68 -8.86
CA ASN A 176 -14.89 0.95 -9.11
C ASN A 176 -15.74 0.95 -7.83
N GLY A 177 -15.26 1.59 -6.76
CA GLY A 177 -15.96 1.67 -5.47
C GLY A 177 -15.89 0.42 -4.60
N LYS A 178 -15.22 -0.65 -5.06
CA LYS A 178 -15.00 -1.90 -4.33
C LYS A 178 -13.53 -2.03 -3.91
N LEU A 179 -13.28 -2.83 -2.88
CA LEU A 179 -11.93 -3.20 -2.47
C LEU A 179 -11.49 -4.47 -3.21
N CYS A 180 -10.32 -4.42 -3.83
CA CYS A 180 -9.66 -5.57 -4.44
C CYS A 180 -8.55 -6.08 -3.52
N ILE A 181 -8.59 -7.37 -3.24
CA ILE A 181 -7.57 -8.09 -2.47
C ILE A 181 -6.71 -8.85 -3.45
N ILE A 182 -5.45 -8.42 -3.61
CA ILE A 182 -4.49 -9.03 -4.52
C ILE A 182 -3.55 -9.91 -3.70
N ARG A 183 -3.38 -11.17 -4.12
CA ARG A 183 -2.51 -12.15 -3.46
C ARG A 183 -1.23 -12.41 -4.23
N ASN A 184 -0.25 -13.03 -3.59
CA ASN A 184 1.04 -13.38 -4.18
C ASN A 184 0.93 -14.27 -5.44
N ASN A 185 -0.12 -15.10 -5.55
CA ASN A 185 -0.42 -15.90 -6.74
C ASN A 185 -1.22 -15.14 -7.82
N MET A 186 -1.35 -13.82 -7.69
CA MET A 186 -2.13 -12.94 -8.56
C MET A 186 -3.65 -13.20 -8.56
N SER A 187 -4.16 -14.04 -7.66
CA SER A 187 -5.61 -14.15 -7.50
C SER A 187 -6.16 -12.87 -6.88
N ILE A 188 -7.34 -12.47 -7.34
CA ILE A 188 -8.02 -11.24 -6.91
C ILE A 188 -9.41 -11.61 -6.39
N SER A 189 -9.72 -11.15 -5.18
CA SER A 189 -11.09 -11.10 -4.65
C SER A 189 -11.56 -9.66 -4.63
N MET A 190 -12.80 -9.42 -5.03
CA MET A 190 -13.45 -8.12 -4.91
C MET A 190 -14.48 -8.14 -3.78
N VAL A 191 -14.46 -7.07 -2.99
CA VAL A 191 -15.29 -6.89 -1.80
C VAL A 191 -16.04 -5.57 -1.93
N ASP A 192 -17.37 -5.64 -1.89
CA ASP A 192 -18.20 -4.44 -1.82
C ASP A 192 -18.31 -3.94 -0.38
N VAL A 193 -17.82 -2.73 -0.11
CA VAL A 193 -17.85 -2.09 1.22
C VAL A 193 -18.82 -0.91 1.28
N SER A 194 -19.61 -0.68 0.23
CA SER A 194 -20.57 0.44 0.14
C SER A 194 -21.73 0.32 1.14
N ASN A 195 -22.05 -0.88 1.63
CA ASN A 195 -23.14 -1.11 2.57
C ASN A 195 -22.72 -2.01 3.76
N PRO A 196 -22.26 -1.42 4.88
CA PRO A 196 -21.79 -2.14 6.08
C PRO A 196 -22.84 -3.00 6.77
N ASP A 197 -24.13 -2.66 6.63
CA ASP A 197 -25.22 -3.25 7.40
C ASP A 197 -25.83 -4.50 6.74
N LYS A 198 -25.39 -4.85 5.53
CA LYS A 198 -25.78 -6.12 4.90
C LYS A 198 -25.05 -7.27 5.56
N GLN A 199 -25.71 -7.92 6.54
CA GLN A 199 -25.24 -9.18 7.08
C GLN A 199 -25.05 -10.23 5.97
N ILE A 200 -23.91 -10.92 6.06
CA ILE A 200 -23.27 -11.72 5.01
C ILE A 200 -24.01 -13.03 4.71
N GLU A 201 -24.98 -13.43 5.53
CA GLU A 201 -25.48 -14.82 5.57
C GLU A 201 -26.19 -15.33 4.30
N SER A 202 -26.41 -14.50 3.26
CA SER A 202 -27.12 -14.97 2.07
C SER A 202 -26.70 -14.42 0.71
N ASN A 203 -25.66 -13.57 0.58
CA ASN A 203 -25.39 -12.90 -0.71
C ASN A 203 -23.97 -13.10 -1.27
N PRO A 204 -23.76 -14.11 -2.16
CA PRO A 204 -22.46 -14.38 -2.79
C PRO A 204 -21.95 -13.27 -3.72
N HIS A 205 -22.76 -12.25 -4.03
CA HIS A 205 -22.37 -11.11 -4.88
C HIS A 205 -21.49 -10.06 -4.19
N ILE A 206 -21.34 -10.14 -2.85
CA ILE A 206 -20.53 -9.19 -2.06
C ILE A 206 -19.04 -9.55 -2.13
N TRP A 207 -18.72 -10.83 -2.33
CA TRP A 207 -17.35 -11.35 -2.38
C TRP A 207 -17.12 -12.18 -3.63
N GLU A 208 -16.63 -11.54 -4.69
CA GLU A 208 -16.41 -12.23 -5.97
C GLU A 208 -14.93 -12.55 -6.19
N ASN A 209 -14.61 -13.83 -6.41
CA ASN A 209 -13.29 -14.24 -6.86
C ASN A 209 -13.22 -14.11 -8.39
N ILE A 210 -12.40 -13.18 -8.87
CA ILE A 210 -12.26 -12.89 -10.30
C ILE A 210 -11.28 -13.85 -10.99
N ALA A 211 -10.44 -14.53 -10.20
CA ALA A 211 -9.37 -15.39 -10.69
C ALA A 211 -9.83 -16.59 -11.55
N ASN A 212 -11.12 -16.95 -11.54
CA ASN A 212 -11.65 -18.12 -12.26
C ASN A 212 -12.59 -17.80 -13.43
N LYS A 213 -12.91 -16.53 -13.72
CA LYS A 213 -13.63 -16.17 -14.95
C LYS A 213 -12.61 -15.92 -16.06
N GLY A 214 -12.51 -16.86 -17.01
CA GLY A 214 -11.40 -16.98 -17.98
C GLY A 214 -11.01 -15.71 -18.77
N HIS A 215 -11.90 -14.73 -18.93
CA HIS A 215 -11.59 -13.47 -19.60
C HIS A 215 -10.72 -12.50 -18.78
N PHE A 216 -10.95 -12.40 -17.46
CA PHE A 216 -10.19 -11.47 -16.61
C PHE A 216 -8.80 -11.99 -16.26
N LYS A 217 -8.66 -13.31 -16.13
CA LYS A 217 -7.37 -13.95 -15.87
C LYS A 217 -6.34 -13.55 -16.94
N THR A 218 -6.74 -13.62 -18.21
CA THR A 218 -5.89 -13.27 -19.36
C THR A 218 -5.56 -11.79 -19.42
N LEU A 219 -6.53 -10.90 -19.14
CA LEU A 219 -6.31 -9.45 -19.11
C LEU A 219 -5.30 -9.06 -18.03
N PHE A 220 -5.47 -9.57 -16.81
CA PHE A 220 -4.57 -9.28 -15.69
C PHE A 220 -3.21 -9.94 -15.87
N THR A 221 -3.10 -11.18 -16.35
CA THR A 221 -1.80 -11.78 -16.63
C THR A 221 -1.05 -11.05 -17.74
N ASN A 222 -1.75 -10.55 -18.76
CA ASN A 222 -1.13 -9.79 -19.85
C ASN A 222 -0.70 -8.40 -19.40
N LEU A 223 -1.53 -7.72 -18.60
CA LEU A 223 -1.18 -6.43 -18.02
C LEU A 223 0.01 -6.56 -17.07
N TRP A 224 -0.01 -7.53 -16.15
CA TRP A 224 1.07 -7.75 -15.19
C TRP A 224 2.34 -8.29 -15.83
N SER A 225 2.26 -9.13 -16.87
CA SER A 225 3.46 -9.53 -17.63
C SER A 225 4.05 -8.39 -18.46
N SER A 226 3.21 -7.44 -18.93
CA SER A 226 3.67 -6.21 -19.57
C SER A 226 4.35 -5.26 -18.57
N ILE A 227 3.76 -5.09 -17.38
CA ILE A 227 4.29 -4.23 -16.31
C ILE A 227 5.54 -4.85 -15.66
N ALA A 228 5.52 -6.11 -15.25
CA ALA A 228 6.66 -6.76 -14.57
C ALA A 228 7.89 -6.96 -15.47
N GLY A 229 7.74 -6.74 -16.79
CA GLY A 229 8.79 -6.96 -17.77
C GLY A 229 9.06 -8.44 -18.03
N ARG A 230 9.29 -8.82 -19.28
CA ARG A 230 9.68 -10.20 -19.67
C ARG A 230 11.12 -10.57 -19.30
N SER A 231 11.81 -9.78 -18.47
CA SER A 231 13.17 -10.07 -18.03
C SER A 231 13.11 -10.87 -16.73
N GLY A 232 13.69 -12.09 -16.74
CA GLY A 232 13.67 -13.09 -15.65
C GLY A 232 14.30 -12.71 -14.31
N LEU A 233 14.27 -11.43 -13.92
CA LEU A 233 14.59 -10.97 -12.57
C LEU A 233 13.32 -11.01 -11.72
N LYS A 234 13.38 -11.71 -10.58
CA LYS A 234 12.30 -11.77 -9.58
C LYS A 234 11.99 -10.36 -9.08
N SER A 235 10.98 -9.73 -9.66
CA SER A 235 10.48 -8.44 -9.22
C SER A 235 9.37 -8.68 -8.21
N HIS A 236 9.52 -8.15 -6.99
CA HIS A 236 8.47 -8.14 -5.98
C HIS A 236 7.74 -6.81 -6.07
N ILE A 237 6.42 -6.85 -6.19
CA ILE A 237 5.59 -5.66 -6.03
C ILE A 237 5.65 -5.30 -4.55
N VAL A 238 6.44 -4.28 -4.20
CA VAL A 238 6.56 -3.80 -2.82
C VAL A 238 5.38 -2.89 -2.45
N HIS A 239 4.84 -2.17 -3.44
CA HIS A 239 3.76 -1.22 -3.24
C HIS A 239 3.10 -0.88 -4.60
N CYS A 240 1.80 -0.57 -4.62
CA CYS A 240 1.07 -0.21 -5.84
C CYS A 240 0.10 0.96 -5.52
N GLN A 241 0.24 2.05 -6.26
CA GLN A 241 -0.64 3.22 -6.17
C GLN A 241 -0.89 3.81 -7.55
N VAL A 242 -2.04 4.46 -7.71
CA VAL A 242 -2.45 5.09 -8.96
C VAL A 242 -2.29 6.60 -8.82
N LEU A 243 -1.49 7.19 -9.72
CA LEU A 243 -1.47 8.64 -9.94
C LEU A 243 -2.60 8.98 -10.91
N GLN A 244 -3.40 10.00 -10.59
CA GLN A 244 -4.37 10.55 -11.54
C GLN A 244 -3.63 11.55 -12.43
N ALA A 245 -3.63 11.30 -13.74
CA ALA A 245 -3.10 12.23 -14.73
C ALA A 245 -4.14 13.28 -15.11
#